data_AF-A0A7S4DER0-F1
#
_entry.id   AF-A0A7S4DER0-F1
#
_cell.length_a   1.000
_cell.length_b   1.000
_cell.length_c   1.000
_cell.angle_alpha   90.00
_cell.angle_beta   90.00
_cell.angle_gamma   90.00
#
_symmetry.space_group_name_H-M   'P 1'
#
loop_
_entity.id
_entity.type
_entity.pdbx_description
1 polymer ?
#
loop_
_entity_poly.entity_id
_entity_poly.type
_entity_poly.pdbx_seq_one_letter_code
_entity_poly.pdbx_strand_id
1 'polypeptide(L)'
;GIRPGGCYLEYLRHANMAIKWGNTLFVHGSMSPGAVDYIPSLDLPYTLKHSVHEVIGETLSASKGEEKEGQVQRWVSGLDMWLKSALLEYEQSDAAQTHLPLGAGKSTAEMGGRRPGQSLMCYQSNPGTLGKNVCVSSYVSRGMLRPMPVSVKEYLIEGGISRMICGHKPIGECPLVHHDACEPMTTSSPRRLLESIYADTSYSDSKAKDRRGMAVSEVLIKGTPTQNQAQIHGILPDGQRISFNLPPLGTHGAVLTHNDGGEDSNGSGMEKWDATIGTYTDDGYAVRAILADQCKHGRNNP
;
A
#
# COMPACT_ATOMS: atom_id res chain seq x y z
N GLY A 1 -21.93 -13.33 -4.64
CA GLY A 1 -20.83 -14.22 -4.27
C GLY A 1 -20.02 -14.54 -5.52
N ILE A 2 -18.72 -14.79 -5.38
CA ILE A 2 -17.85 -15.19 -6.50
C ILE A 2 -18.37 -16.55 -7.01
N ARG A 3 -18.59 -16.67 -8.33
CA ARG A 3 -19.12 -17.86 -9.00
C ARG A 3 -18.37 -18.06 -10.33
N PRO A 4 -18.20 -19.30 -10.81
CA PRO A 4 -17.68 -19.56 -12.14
C PRO A 4 -18.44 -18.81 -13.23
N GLY A 5 -17.71 -18.20 -14.15
CA GLY A 5 -18.27 -17.36 -15.22
C GLY A 5 -18.87 -16.02 -14.75
N GLY A 6 -18.83 -15.70 -13.45
CA GLY A 6 -19.32 -14.43 -12.92
C GLY A 6 -18.30 -13.30 -13.08
N CYS A 7 -18.78 -12.06 -13.22
CA CYS A 7 -17.94 -10.86 -13.40
C CYS A 7 -16.91 -10.66 -12.29
N TYR A 8 -17.21 -11.03 -11.04
CA TYR A 8 -16.27 -10.94 -9.94
C TYR A 8 -15.10 -11.90 -10.07
N LEU A 9 -15.34 -13.13 -10.54
CA LEU A 9 -14.26 -14.09 -10.76
C LEU A 9 -13.40 -13.64 -11.92
N GLU A 10 -14.02 -13.15 -12.99
CA GLU A 10 -13.31 -12.57 -14.14
C GLU A 10 -12.46 -11.37 -13.73
N TYR A 11 -12.98 -10.47 -12.90
CA TYR A 11 -12.20 -9.38 -12.32
C TYR A 11 -10.96 -9.88 -11.57
N LEU A 12 -11.12 -10.92 -10.73
CA LEU A 12 -10.00 -11.51 -9.98
C LEU A 12 -8.98 -12.20 -10.89
N ARG A 13 -9.40 -12.77 -12.04
CA ARG A 13 -8.48 -13.33 -13.04
C ARG A 13 -7.58 -12.28 -13.68
N HIS A 14 -8.01 -11.03 -13.75
CA HIS A 14 -7.18 -9.91 -14.23
C HIS A 14 -6.48 -9.16 -13.09
N ALA A 15 -6.78 -9.49 -11.83
CA ALA A 15 -6.14 -8.86 -10.68
C ALA A 15 -4.71 -9.36 -10.47
N ASN A 16 -3.88 -8.49 -9.90
CA ASN A 16 -2.55 -8.81 -9.38
C ASN A 16 -2.55 -8.60 -7.86
N MET A 17 -1.78 -9.36 -7.09
CA MET A 17 -1.62 -9.15 -5.64
C MET A 17 -0.72 -7.96 -5.32
N ALA A 18 0.28 -7.74 -6.17
CA ALA A 18 1.15 -6.59 -6.14
C ALA A 18 1.65 -6.31 -7.56
N ILE A 19 2.11 -5.09 -7.81
CA ILE A 19 2.73 -4.72 -9.08
C ILE A 19 3.99 -3.91 -8.77
N LYS A 20 5.14 -4.31 -9.31
CA LYS A 20 6.34 -3.47 -9.35
C LYS A 20 6.41 -2.82 -10.73
N TRP A 21 6.38 -1.49 -10.77
CA TRP A 21 6.63 -0.71 -11.98
C TRP A 21 7.85 0.17 -11.76
N GLY A 22 9.00 -0.33 -12.18
CA GLY A 22 10.30 0.30 -11.91
C GLY A 22 10.53 0.53 -10.43
N ASN A 23 10.65 1.78 -10.00
CA ASN A 23 10.87 2.15 -8.60
C ASN A 23 9.58 2.31 -7.77
N THR A 24 8.41 2.00 -8.34
CA THR A 24 7.12 2.08 -7.64
C THR A 24 6.53 0.69 -7.41
N LEU A 25 6.17 0.39 -6.16
CA LEU A 25 5.46 -0.82 -5.76
C LEU A 25 3.98 -0.50 -5.46
N PHE A 26 3.06 -1.25 -6.02
CA PHE A 26 1.63 -1.19 -5.72
C PHE A 26 1.24 -2.43 -4.91
N VAL A 27 0.57 -2.21 -3.77
CA VAL A 27 0.02 -3.26 -2.92
C VAL A 27 -1.40 -2.90 -2.48
N HIS A 28 -2.25 -3.90 -2.28
CA HIS A 28 -3.64 -3.70 -1.90
C HIS A 28 -3.82 -3.16 -0.47
N GLY A 29 -2.90 -3.48 0.45
CA GLY A 29 -2.90 -3.06 1.84
C GLY A 29 -1.59 -2.38 2.19
N SER A 30 -0.82 -2.97 3.11
CA SER A 30 0.55 -2.55 3.43
C SER A 30 1.50 -3.75 3.58
N MET A 31 2.72 -3.56 4.07
CA MET A 31 3.68 -4.67 4.26
C MET A 31 4.09 -4.82 5.74
N SER A 32 3.81 -5.97 6.35
CA SER A 32 4.43 -6.30 7.63
C SER A 32 5.84 -6.87 7.41
N PRO A 33 6.71 -6.91 8.42
CA PRO A 33 8.01 -7.58 8.31
C PRO A 33 7.88 -9.05 7.89
N GLY A 34 6.80 -9.73 8.33
CA GLY A 34 6.54 -11.12 7.95
C GLY A 34 5.95 -11.30 6.55
N ALA A 35 5.51 -10.22 5.89
CA ALA A 35 5.02 -10.25 4.51
C ALA A 35 6.16 -10.12 3.48
N VAL A 36 7.32 -9.63 3.91
CA VAL A 36 8.53 -9.53 3.06
C VAL A 36 8.91 -10.92 2.57
N ASP A 37 9.04 -11.06 1.24
CA ASP A 37 9.40 -12.30 0.55
C ASP A 37 8.48 -13.51 0.81
N TYR A 38 7.36 -13.32 1.50
CA TYR A 38 6.43 -14.40 1.82
C TYR A 38 5.49 -14.66 0.65
N ILE A 39 5.48 -15.91 0.19
CA ILE A 39 4.52 -16.47 -0.75
C ILE A 39 3.66 -17.48 0.02
N PRO A 40 2.34 -17.29 0.12
CA PRO A 40 1.45 -18.24 0.80
C PRO A 40 1.39 -19.59 0.08
N SER A 41 1.15 -20.66 0.83
CA SER A 41 0.83 -21.96 0.26
C SER A 41 -0.62 -21.99 -0.25
N LEU A 42 -0.92 -22.84 -1.23
CA LEU A 42 -2.30 -23.17 -1.60
C LEU A 42 -3.04 -23.83 -0.43
N ASP A 43 -2.31 -24.53 0.43
CA ASP A 43 -2.88 -25.27 1.56
C ASP A 43 -3.23 -24.39 2.77
N LEU A 44 -3.02 -23.08 2.65
CA LEU A 44 -3.17 -22.11 3.73
C LEU A 44 -4.54 -22.23 4.42
N PRO A 45 -4.59 -22.68 5.69
CA PRO A 45 -5.85 -22.96 6.33
C PRO A 45 -6.50 -21.66 6.82
N TYR A 46 -7.81 -21.51 6.61
CA TYR A 46 -8.60 -20.51 7.31
C TYR A 46 -8.94 -21.04 8.72
N THR A 47 -7.96 -21.06 9.62
CA THR A 47 -8.19 -21.39 11.03
C THR A 47 -8.17 -20.12 11.86
N LEU A 48 -9.34 -19.70 12.34
CA LEU A 48 -9.47 -18.59 13.29
C LEU A 48 -8.88 -18.92 14.68
N LYS A 49 -8.49 -20.17 14.93
CA LYS A 49 -7.92 -20.59 16.21
C LYS A 49 -6.47 -20.13 16.29
N HIS A 50 -6.18 -19.31 17.30
CA HIS A 50 -4.87 -18.78 17.70
C HIS A 50 -3.80 -19.84 18.05
N SER A 51 -4.03 -21.12 17.76
CA SER A 51 -3.16 -22.24 18.13
C SER A 51 -2.10 -22.57 17.07
N VAL A 52 -2.11 -21.91 15.91
CA VAL A 52 -1.09 -22.11 14.89
C VAL A 52 -0.03 -21.03 15.04
N HIS A 53 1.18 -21.42 15.45
CA HIS A 53 2.32 -20.50 15.60
C HIS A 53 3.00 -20.16 14.26
N GLU A 54 2.59 -20.81 13.18
CA GLU A 54 3.23 -20.71 11.87
C GLU A 54 2.21 -20.65 10.74
N VAL A 55 2.51 -19.83 9.73
CA VAL A 55 1.71 -19.71 8.52
C VAL A 55 2.44 -20.45 7.43
N ILE A 56 1.79 -21.44 6.83
CA ILE A 56 2.39 -22.24 5.76
C ILE A 56 2.56 -21.42 4.49
N GLY A 57 3.70 -21.63 3.83
CA GLY A 57 4.14 -20.88 2.66
C GLY A 57 5.65 -20.93 2.57
N GLU A 58 6.19 -20.18 1.63
CA GLU A 58 7.61 -20.07 1.38
C GLU A 58 8.06 -18.63 1.65
N THR A 59 9.22 -18.47 2.27
CA THR A 59 9.93 -17.19 2.25
C THR A 59 11.05 -17.32 1.23
N LEU A 60 11.02 -16.49 0.19
CA LEU A 60 12.09 -16.48 -0.81
C LEU A 60 13.40 -16.13 -0.10
N SER A 61 14.30 -17.10 -0.01
CA SER A 61 15.65 -16.85 0.51
C SER A 61 16.47 -16.20 -0.59
N ALA A 62 17.11 -15.07 -0.31
CA ALA A 62 18.12 -14.53 -1.21
C ALA A 62 19.21 -15.57 -1.41
N SER A 63 19.45 -16.00 -2.64
CA SER A 63 20.62 -16.86 -2.89
C SER A 63 21.89 -16.00 -2.82
N LYS A 64 22.99 -16.59 -2.34
CA LYS A 64 24.26 -15.86 -2.18
C LYS A 64 24.69 -15.27 -3.54
N GLY A 65 24.76 -13.94 -3.61
CA GLY A 65 25.23 -13.21 -4.78
C GLY A 65 24.15 -12.69 -5.72
N GLU A 66 22.85 -12.88 -5.40
CA GLU A 66 21.78 -12.24 -6.17
C GLU A 66 21.66 -10.74 -5.88
N GLU A 67 21.43 -9.97 -6.94
CA GLU A 67 21.10 -8.56 -6.82
C GLU A 67 19.76 -8.37 -6.11
N LYS A 68 19.77 -7.57 -5.03
CA LYS A 68 18.58 -7.26 -4.22
C LYS A 68 17.45 -6.63 -5.04
N GLU A 69 17.77 -5.93 -6.13
CA GLU A 69 16.78 -5.31 -7.02
C GLU A 69 15.83 -6.32 -7.69
N GLY A 70 16.33 -7.53 -7.97
CA GLY A 70 15.53 -8.63 -8.53
C GLY A 70 14.65 -9.35 -7.50
N GLN A 71 14.94 -9.20 -6.21
CA GLN A 71 14.23 -9.91 -5.13
C GLN A 71 12.77 -9.48 -5.02
N VAL A 72 12.50 -8.17 -5.00
CA VAL A 72 11.13 -7.63 -4.94
C VAL A 72 10.32 -8.08 -6.15
N GLN A 73 10.92 -8.08 -7.36
CA GLN A 73 10.22 -8.51 -8.57
C GLN A 73 9.86 -10.00 -8.52
N ARG A 74 10.76 -10.86 -8.03
CA ARG A 74 10.48 -12.29 -7.84
C ARG A 74 9.38 -12.52 -6.82
N TRP A 75 9.42 -11.80 -5.71
CA TRP A 75 8.37 -11.88 -4.69
C TRP A 75 7.01 -11.47 -5.25
N VAL A 76 6.92 -10.33 -5.96
CA VAL A 76 5.69 -9.89 -6.64
C VAL A 76 5.19 -10.94 -7.63
N SER A 77 6.08 -11.48 -8.45
CA SER A 77 5.73 -12.51 -9.45
C SER A 77 5.24 -13.79 -8.78
N GLY A 78 5.85 -14.19 -7.65
CA GLY A 78 5.45 -15.34 -6.86
C GLY A 78 4.07 -15.18 -6.23
N LEU A 79 3.77 -14.00 -5.68
CA LEU A 79 2.43 -13.68 -5.17
C LEU A 79 1.36 -13.76 -6.26
N ASP A 80 1.66 -13.27 -7.45
CA ASP A 80 0.75 -13.34 -8.60
C ASP A 80 0.53 -14.77 -9.08
N MET A 81 1.62 -15.55 -9.22
CA MET A 81 1.53 -16.97 -9.58
C MET A 81 0.70 -17.75 -8.56
N TRP A 82 0.88 -17.47 -7.27
CA TRP A 82 0.06 -18.05 -6.23
C TRP A 82 -1.42 -17.66 -6.38
N LEU A 83 -1.73 -16.38 -6.61
CA LEU A 83 -3.12 -15.92 -6.80
C LEU A 83 -3.78 -16.68 -7.96
N LYS A 84 -3.11 -16.78 -9.12
CA LYS A 84 -3.66 -17.49 -10.28
C LYS A 84 -3.88 -18.96 -9.97
N SER A 85 -2.95 -19.59 -9.27
CA SER A 85 -3.05 -21.01 -8.87
C SER A 85 -4.21 -21.23 -7.91
N ALA A 86 -4.40 -20.33 -6.92
CA ALA A 86 -5.48 -20.41 -5.95
C ALA A 86 -6.86 -20.16 -6.57
N LEU A 87 -6.95 -19.27 -7.57
CA LEU A 87 -8.17 -19.07 -8.36
C LEU A 87 -8.48 -20.31 -9.22
N LEU A 88 -7.48 -20.92 -9.84
CA LEU A 88 -7.63 -22.15 -10.62
C LEU A 88 -8.10 -23.32 -9.74
N GLU A 89 -7.52 -23.49 -8.55
CA GLU A 89 -7.96 -24.50 -7.57
C GLU A 89 -9.44 -24.31 -7.21
N TYR A 90 -9.87 -23.06 -6.96
CA TYR A 90 -11.27 -22.76 -6.70
C TYR A 90 -12.18 -23.15 -7.88
N GLU A 91 -11.80 -22.79 -9.09
CA GLU A 91 -12.57 -23.08 -10.31
C GLU A 91 -12.71 -24.57 -10.61
N GLN A 92 -11.68 -25.36 -10.32
CA GLN A 92 -11.66 -26.80 -10.54
C GLN A 92 -12.42 -27.58 -9.45
N SER A 93 -12.76 -26.93 -8.32
CA SER A 93 -13.47 -27.59 -7.23
C SER A 93 -14.93 -27.94 -7.56
N ASP A 94 -15.44 -29.01 -6.96
CA ASP A 94 -16.85 -29.39 -7.07
C ASP A 94 -17.82 -28.30 -6.58
N ALA A 95 -17.38 -27.42 -5.68
CA ALA A 95 -18.17 -26.28 -5.21
C ALA A 95 -18.38 -25.22 -6.30
N ALA A 96 -17.36 -25.00 -7.15
CA ALA A 96 -17.50 -24.16 -8.33
C ALA A 96 -18.52 -24.77 -9.30
N GLN A 97 -18.46 -26.08 -9.53
CA GLN A 97 -19.36 -26.80 -10.44
C GLN A 97 -20.82 -26.80 -9.98
N THR A 98 -21.07 -26.72 -8.67
CA THR A 98 -22.42 -26.63 -8.08
C THR A 98 -22.95 -25.18 -7.95
N HIS A 99 -22.25 -24.19 -8.53
CA HIS A 99 -22.55 -22.75 -8.43
C HIS A 99 -22.62 -22.20 -7.01
N LEU A 100 -22.04 -22.92 -6.04
CA LEU A 100 -21.95 -22.43 -4.68
C LEU A 100 -20.96 -21.26 -4.62
N PRO A 101 -21.34 -20.12 -4.02
CA PRO A 101 -20.43 -18.99 -3.93
C PRO A 101 -19.17 -19.35 -3.12
N LEU A 102 -18.04 -18.69 -3.40
CA LEU A 102 -16.81 -18.82 -2.59
C LEU A 102 -17.14 -18.77 -1.08
N GLY A 103 -16.80 -19.83 -0.35
CA GLY A 103 -17.09 -19.97 1.09
C GLY A 103 -18.44 -20.62 1.45
N ALA A 104 -19.31 -20.91 0.49
CA ALA A 104 -20.54 -21.67 0.70
C ALA A 104 -20.30 -23.18 0.48
N GLY A 105 -19.53 -23.79 1.37
CA GLY A 105 -19.43 -25.25 1.47
C GLY A 105 -20.20 -25.75 2.68
N LYS A 106 -20.63 -27.02 2.64
CA LYS A 106 -21.00 -27.78 3.86
C LYS A 106 -19.86 -27.66 4.89
N SER A 107 -20.19 -27.76 6.18
CA SER A 107 -19.23 -27.52 7.26
C SER A 107 -17.92 -28.27 7.01
N THR A 108 -16.79 -27.67 7.40
CA THR A 108 -15.44 -28.24 7.25
C THR A 108 -15.32 -29.69 7.77
N ALA A 109 -16.25 -30.15 8.61
CA ALA A 109 -16.32 -31.51 9.11
C ALA A 109 -16.76 -32.56 8.06
N GLU A 110 -17.56 -32.18 7.06
CA GLU A 110 -18.08 -33.13 6.05
C GLU A 110 -17.19 -33.25 4.79
N MET A 111 -16.29 -32.28 4.56
CA MET A 111 -15.42 -32.17 3.38
C MET A 111 -13.95 -32.54 3.67
N GLY A 112 -13.65 -33.22 4.77
CA GLY A 112 -12.26 -33.57 5.11
C GLY A 112 -11.38 -32.35 5.45
N GLY A 113 -11.98 -31.24 5.91
CA GLY A 113 -11.26 -30.12 6.53
C GLY A 113 -10.93 -28.92 5.65
N ARG A 114 -11.14 -28.96 4.32
CA ARG A 114 -10.78 -27.84 3.42
C ARG A 114 -11.94 -27.40 2.53
N ARG A 115 -12.25 -26.09 2.56
CA ARG A 115 -13.24 -25.48 1.66
C ARG A 115 -12.58 -24.93 0.39
N PRO A 116 -13.24 -24.95 -0.76
CA PRO A 116 -12.68 -24.33 -1.97
C PRO A 116 -12.40 -22.83 -1.80
N GLY A 117 -11.26 -22.40 -2.32
CA GLY A 117 -10.78 -21.01 -2.18
C GLY A 117 -10.41 -20.60 -0.76
N GLN A 118 -10.18 -21.57 0.15
CA GLN A 118 -9.81 -21.31 1.54
C GLN A 118 -8.55 -20.45 1.67
N SER A 119 -7.55 -20.68 0.84
CA SER A 119 -6.30 -19.92 0.82
C SER A 119 -6.53 -18.46 0.46
N LEU A 120 -7.31 -18.18 -0.58
CA LEU A 120 -7.73 -16.82 -0.96
C LEU A 120 -8.46 -16.12 0.20
N MET A 121 -9.41 -16.83 0.82
CA MET A 121 -10.16 -16.30 1.96
C MET A 121 -9.26 -16.05 3.18
N CYS A 122 -8.23 -16.88 3.38
CA CYS A 122 -7.26 -16.72 4.45
C CYS A 122 -6.35 -15.53 4.21
N TYR A 123 -5.90 -15.34 2.97
CA TYR A 123 -4.97 -14.28 2.61
C TYR A 123 -5.55 -12.86 2.79
N GLN A 124 -6.87 -12.70 2.63
CA GLN A 124 -7.59 -11.46 2.94
C GLN A 124 -7.90 -11.29 4.45
N SER A 125 -7.26 -12.03 5.35
CA SER A 125 -7.50 -11.99 6.79
C SER A 125 -6.19 -11.86 7.56
N ASN A 126 -5.97 -10.71 8.21
CA ASN A 126 -4.78 -10.52 9.07
C ASN A 126 -4.63 -11.63 10.13
N PRO A 127 -5.69 -12.03 10.86
CA PRO A 127 -5.60 -13.19 11.76
C PRO A 127 -5.26 -14.49 11.03
N GLY A 128 -5.83 -14.73 9.84
CA GLY A 128 -5.61 -15.94 9.06
C GLY A 128 -4.16 -16.09 8.58
N THR A 129 -3.50 -14.98 8.23
CA THR A 129 -2.10 -14.99 7.78
C THR A 129 -1.11 -14.57 8.86
N LEU A 130 -1.52 -14.42 10.12
CA LEU A 130 -0.69 -13.82 11.18
C LEU A 130 0.02 -12.52 10.72
N GLY A 131 -0.67 -11.69 9.92
CA GLY A 131 -0.13 -10.46 9.33
C GLY A 131 0.80 -10.63 8.12
N LYS A 132 1.10 -11.86 7.68
CA LYS A 132 1.87 -12.16 6.46
C LYS A 132 1.01 -12.05 5.18
N ASN A 133 0.52 -10.84 4.88
CA ASN A 133 -0.20 -10.56 3.65
C ASN A 133 0.03 -9.11 3.22
N VAL A 134 -0.30 -8.82 1.97
CA VAL A 134 -0.29 -7.46 1.40
C VAL A 134 -1.67 -6.96 1.01
N CYS A 135 -2.73 -7.66 1.44
CA CYS A 135 -4.11 -7.37 1.03
C CYS A 135 -4.86 -6.53 2.05
N VAL A 136 -4.71 -6.83 3.33
CA VAL A 136 -5.53 -6.27 4.40
C VAL A 136 -4.73 -5.71 5.58
N SER A 137 -3.42 -5.81 5.51
CA SER A 137 -2.48 -5.10 6.36
C SER A 137 -2.64 -3.58 6.21
N SER A 138 -2.34 -2.84 7.28
CA SER A 138 -2.36 -1.38 7.25
C SER A 138 -1.43 -0.84 8.32
N TYR A 139 -0.74 0.26 8.00
CA TYR A 139 -0.01 1.06 8.98
C TYR A 139 -0.92 2.03 9.75
N VAL A 140 -2.22 1.99 9.50
CA VAL A 140 -3.21 2.85 10.18
C VAL A 140 -3.82 2.08 11.34
N SER A 141 -3.61 2.61 12.53
CA SER A 141 -4.14 2.03 13.76
C SER A 141 -4.81 3.10 14.59
N ARG A 142 -6.10 2.91 14.89
CA ARG A 142 -6.94 3.86 15.64
C ARG A 142 -6.93 5.27 15.03
N GLY A 143 -7.00 5.35 13.70
CA GLY A 143 -6.99 6.61 12.94
C GLY A 143 -5.63 7.31 12.84
N MET A 144 -4.57 6.72 13.40
CA MET A 144 -3.21 7.28 13.32
C MET A 144 -2.33 6.45 12.41
N LEU A 145 -1.53 7.13 11.59
CA LEU A 145 -0.46 6.49 10.83
C LEU A 145 0.63 6.02 11.79
N ARG A 146 1.11 4.80 11.59
CA ARG A 146 2.29 4.24 12.25
C ARG A 146 3.46 4.27 11.25
N PRO A 147 4.69 4.51 11.73
CA PRO A 147 5.87 4.41 10.88
C PRO A 147 5.98 3.03 10.23
N MET A 148 6.44 2.98 8.99
CA MET A 148 6.79 1.71 8.35
C MET A 148 7.95 1.06 9.11
N PRO A 149 7.91 -0.25 9.39
CA PRO A 149 9.02 -0.96 10.02
C PRO A 149 10.32 -0.80 9.22
N VAL A 150 11.42 -0.55 9.92
CA VAL A 150 12.74 -0.29 9.31
C VAL A 150 13.16 -1.42 8.35
N SER A 151 12.98 -2.69 8.74
CA SER A 151 13.32 -3.83 7.90
C SER A 151 12.54 -3.89 6.58
N VAL A 152 11.28 -3.41 6.56
CA VAL A 152 10.48 -3.32 5.34
C VAL A 152 11.01 -2.18 4.46
N LYS A 153 11.33 -1.02 5.05
CA LYS A 153 11.91 0.12 4.32
C LYS A 153 13.23 -0.25 3.66
N GLU A 154 14.13 -0.87 4.42
CA GLU A 154 15.43 -1.33 3.92
C GLU A 154 15.24 -2.32 2.77
N TYR A 155 14.40 -3.34 2.96
CA TYR A 155 14.09 -4.31 1.90
C TYR A 155 13.60 -3.64 0.62
N LEU A 156 12.67 -2.68 0.73
CA LEU A 156 12.11 -1.97 -0.42
C LEU A 156 13.16 -1.10 -1.11
N ILE A 157 13.89 -0.29 -0.35
CA ILE A 157 14.92 0.61 -0.89
C ILE A 157 16.05 -0.18 -1.55
N GLU A 158 16.51 -1.25 -0.92
CA GLU A 158 17.52 -2.14 -1.49
C GLU A 158 17.00 -2.91 -2.71
N GLY A 159 15.68 -3.14 -2.78
CA GLY A 159 14.97 -3.68 -3.94
C GLY A 159 14.72 -2.68 -5.07
N GLY A 160 15.28 -1.47 -4.98
CA GLY A 160 15.13 -0.41 -5.97
C GLY A 160 13.80 0.34 -5.89
N ILE A 161 13.05 0.19 -4.80
CA ILE A 161 11.77 0.87 -4.60
C ILE A 161 11.99 2.22 -3.91
N SER A 162 11.49 3.28 -4.53
CA SER A 162 11.44 4.65 -3.97
C SER A 162 10.03 5.07 -3.59
N ARG A 163 9.01 4.39 -4.10
CA ARG A 163 7.59 4.68 -3.83
C ARG A 163 6.80 3.40 -3.57
N MET A 164 5.94 3.41 -2.55
CA MET A 164 4.92 2.38 -2.32
C MET A 164 3.51 2.99 -2.33
N ILE A 165 2.63 2.42 -3.14
CA ILE A 165 1.20 2.76 -3.20
C ILE A 165 0.42 1.68 -2.43
N CYS A 166 -0.35 2.11 -1.44
CA CYS A 166 -1.10 1.24 -0.53
C CYS A 166 -2.61 1.45 -0.66
N GLY A 167 -3.38 0.38 -0.46
CA GLY A 167 -4.84 0.43 -0.39
C GLY A 167 -5.41 -0.08 0.95
N HIS A 168 -6.67 -0.50 0.95
CA HIS A 168 -7.39 -1.24 2.00
C HIS A 168 -7.93 -0.44 3.20
N LYS A 169 -7.23 0.58 3.68
CA LYS A 169 -7.78 1.42 4.76
C LYS A 169 -7.74 2.89 4.39
N PRO A 170 -8.91 3.54 4.26
CA PRO A 170 -8.94 4.96 4.02
C PRO A 170 -8.40 5.75 5.20
N ILE A 171 -7.66 6.81 4.86
CA ILE A 171 -7.11 7.76 5.81
C ILE A 171 -7.57 9.15 5.41
N GLY A 172 -8.62 9.63 6.05
CA GLY A 172 -9.19 10.94 5.74
C GLY A 172 -9.92 10.95 4.39
N GLU A 173 -9.94 12.13 3.78
CA GLU A 173 -10.79 12.46 2.62
C GLU A 173 -10.02 12.53 1.30
N CYS A 174 -8.68 12.46 1.35
CA CYS A 174 -7.76 12.47 0.22
C CYS A 174 -6.60 11.48 0.46
N PRO A 175 -5.84 11.08 -0.56
CA PRO A 175 -4.71 10.18 -0.36
C PRO A 175 -3.71 10.79 0.62
N LEU A 176 -3.22 9.97 1.57
CA LEU A 176 -2.17 10.39 2.48
C LEU A 176 -0.81 10.13 1.84
N VAL A 177 0.05 11.14 1.85
CA VAL A 177 1.45 11.01 1.42
C VAL A 177 2.35 11.10 2.65
N HIS A 178 3.24 10.12 2.78
CA HIS A 178 4.20 10.02 3.88
C HIS A 178 5.60 9.75 3.33
N HIS A 179 6.59 10.49 3.81
CA HIS A 179 8.00 10.26 3.49
C HIS A 179 8.72 9.68 4.70
N ASP A 180 9.09 8.41 4.59
CA ASP A 180 9.77 7.65 5.63
C ASP A 180 11.29 7.66 5.38
N ALA A 181 12.08 8.04 6.38
CA ALA A 181 13.53 7.93 6.32
C ALA A 181 14.02 6.57 6.81
N CYS A 182 15.03 6.00 6.15
CA CYS A 182 15.63 4.72 6.58
C CYS A 182 16.61 4.86 7.75
N GLU A 183 17.31 6.00 7.87
CA GLU A 183 18.28 6.25 8.95
C GLU A 183 18.20 7.67 9.51
N PRO A 184 18.63 7.89 10.77
CA PRO A 184 18.95 9.22 11.28
C PRO A 184 20.11 9.83 10.48
N MET A 185 20.07 11.15 10.31
CA MET A 185 21.04 11.91 9.52
C MET A 185 22.46 11.70 10.07
N THR A 186 23.31 10.99 9.34
CA THR A 186 24.76 11.04 9.54
C THR A 186 25.35 12.00 8.51
N THR A 187 26.40 12.72 8.87
CA THR A 187 26.97 13.82 8.08
C THR A 187 27.57 13.42 6.73
N SER A 188 27.60 12.12 6.40
CA SER A 188 28.37 11.59 5.27
C SER A 188 27.57 10.80 4.23
N SER A 189 26.25 10.60 4.40
CA SER A 189 25.43 9.85 3.43
C SER A 189 24.09 10.54 3.15
N PRO A 190 23.70 10.69 1.86
CA PRO A 190 22.42 11.28 1.51
C PRO A 190 21.27 10.43 2.06
N ARG A 191 20.27 11.11 2.64
CA ARG A 191 19.10 10.48 3.25
C ARG A 191 18.30 9.74 2.17
N ARG A 192 18.18 8.41 2.30
CA ARG A 192 17.29 7.62 1.45
C ARG A 192 15.87 7.68 2.02
N LEU A 193 14.96 8.24 1.23
CA LEU A 193 13.55 8.38 1.56
C LEU A 193 12.71 7.38 0.78
N LEU A 194 11.75 6.77 1.45
CA LEU A 194 10.69 5.99 0.84
C LEU A 194 9.39 6.80 0.88
N GLU A 195 8.81 7.07 -0.29
CA GLU A 195 7.49 7.71 -0.39
C GLU A 195 6.40 6.65 -0.28
N SER A 196 5.49 6.80 0.67
CA SER A 196 4.29 5.97 0.81
C SER A 196 3.04 6.78 0.52
N ILE A 197 2.22 6.33 -0.42
CA ILE A 197 0.94 6.95 -0.77
C ILE A 197 -0.18 5.98 -0.43
N TYR A 198 -1.04 6.35 0.52
CA TYR A 198 -2.22 5.59 0.90
C TYR A 198 -3.39 6.10 0.05
N ALA A 199 -3.66 5.39 -1.04
CA ALA A 199 -4.53 5.86 -2.12
C ALA A 199 -6.01 5.48 -1.94
N ASP A 200 -6.33 4.58 -1.02
CA ASP A 200 -7.72 4.26 -0.72
C ASP A 200 -8.36 5.43 0.02
N THR A 201 -9.30 6.12 -0.62
CA THR A 201 -10.08 7.22 -0.03
C THR A 201 -11.58 6.95 -0.05
N SER A 202 -12.00 5.86 -0.69
CA SER A 202 -13.38 5.66 -1.16
C SER A 202 -14.19 4.65 -0.34
N TYR A 203 -13.59 4.08 0.71
CA TYR A 203 -14.22 2.99 1.47
C TYR A 203 -14.52 3.38 2.92
N SER A 204 -15.34 4.42 3.17
CA SER A 204 -16.13 4.54 4.42
C SER A 204 -16.85 5.90 4.55
N ASP A 205 -17.89 6.14 3.75
CA ASP A 205 -18.90 7.12 4.15
C ASP A 205 -20.15 6.39 4.65
N SER A 206 -20.25 6.19 5.96
CA SER A 206 -21.41 5.52 6.56
C SER A 206 -22.73 6.26 6.37
N LYS A 207 -22.70 7.53 5.93
CA LYS A 207 -23.87 8.34 5.64
C LYS A 207 -24.32 8.23 4.17
N ALA A 208 -23.44 7.80 3.26
CA ALA A 208 -23.79 7.59 1.86
C ALA A 208 -24.63 6.32 1.68
N LYS A 209 -25.59 6.35 0.73
CA LYS A 209 -26.51 5.22 0.46
C LYS A 209 -25.79 3.93 0.08
N ASP A 210 -24.69 4.04 -0.65
CA ASP A 210 -23.85 2.92 -1.10
C ASP A 210 -22.61 2.71 -0.22
N ARG A 211 -22.44 3.51 0.83
CA ARG A 211 -21.32 3.54 1.78
C ARG A 211 -19.95 3.94 1.19
N ARG A 212 -19.91 4.44 -0.05
CA ARG A 212 -18.66 4.81 -0.75
C ARG A 212 -18.31 6.28 -0.59
N GLY A 213 -19.31 7.13 -0.37
CA GLY A 213 -19.12 8.58 -0.22
C GLY A 213 -19.01 9.31 -1.55
N MET A 214 -18.90 10.64 -1.46
CA MET A 214 -18.75 11.51 -2.63
C MET A 214 -17.28 11.78 -2.99
N ALA A 215 -16.35 11.41 -2.10
CA ALA A 215 -14.93 11.59 -2.34
C ALA A 215 -14.41 10.56 -3.35
N VAL A 216 -13.67 11.05 -4.34
CA VAL A 216 -12.96 10.23 -5.31
C VAL A 216 -11.56 10.79 -5.47
N SER A 217 -10.56 9.92 -5.54
CA SER A 217 -9.19 10.34 -5.79
C SER A 217 -8.51 9.34 -6.72
N GLU A 218 -7.63 9.86 -7.56
CA GLU A 218 -6.78 9.09 -8.45
C GLU A 218 -5.32 9.48 -8.20
N VAL A 219 -4.45 8.46 -8.12
CA VAL A 219 -3.00 8.61 -8.04
C VAL A 219 -2.42 8.11 -9.36
N LEU A 220 -1.92 9.03 -10.17
CA LEU A 220 -1.28 8.74 -11.45
C LEU A 220 0.22 8.75 -11.28
N ILE A 221 0.92 7.72 -11.76
CA ILE A 221 2.38 7.73 -11.83
C ILE A 221 2.78 8.06 -13.28
N LYS A 222 3.53 9.15 -13.45
CA LYS A 222 3.95 9.68 -14.76
C LYS A 222 5.45 9.63 -14.91
N GLY A 223 5.93 9.39 -16.13
CA GLY A 223 7.35 9.33 -16.46
C GLY A 223 7.79 7.93 -16.84
N THR A 224 9.06 7.63 -16.60
CA THR A 224 9.65 6.31 -16.88
C THR A 224 9.66 5.46 -15.62
N PRO A 225 9.84 4.12 -15.73
CA PRO A 225 9.87 3.24 -14.56
C PRO A 225 10.90 3.68 -13.49
N THR A 226 12.02 4.29 -13.86
CA THR A 226 13.09 4.69 -12.93
C THR A 226 13.14 6.18 -12.63
N GLN A 227 12.41 7.00 -13.40
CA GLN A 227 12.30 8.44 -13.22
C GLN A 227 10.84 8.86 -13.39
N ASN A 228 10.12 8.92 -12.27
CA ASN A 228 8.69 9.20 -12.30
C ASN A 228 8.20 10.07 -11.14
N GLN A 229 7.00 10.59 -11.32
CA GLN A 229 6.33 11.53 -10.43
C GLN A 229 4.91 11.03 -10.17
N ALA A 230 4.43 11.18 -8.93
CA ALA A 230 3.03 10.97 -8.63
C ALA A 230 2.24 12.28 -8.82
N GLN A 231 1.12 12.21 -9.53
CA GLN A 231 0.08 13.23 -9.56
C GLN A 231 -1.13 12.71 -8.79
N ILE A 232 -1.62 13.51 -7.85
CA ILE A 232 -2.81 13.21 -7.07
C ILE A 232 -3.88 14.22 -7.45
N HIS A 233 -5.06 13.73 -7.86
CA HIS A 233 -6.21 14.58 -8.12
C HIS A 233 -7.52 13.89 -7.75
N GLY A 234 -8.59 14.66 -7.61
CA GLY A 234 -9.84 14.12 -7.12
C GLY A 234 -10.87 15.18 -6.75
N ILE A 235 -11.93 14.71 -6.08
CA ILE A 235 -13.01 15.50 -5.52
C ILE A 235 -13.15 15.09 -4.05
N LEU A 236 -13.19 16.05 -3.14
CA LEU A 236 -13.42 15.87 -1.71
C LEU A 236 -14.92 15.71 -1.39
N PRO A 237 -15.32 15.31 -0.18
CA PRO A 237 -16.73 15.12 0.17
C PRO A 237 -17.63 16.34 -0.02
N ASP A 238 -17.06 17.55 0.08
CA ASP A 238 -17.77 18.82 -0.11
C ASP A 238 -17.86 19.26 -1.59
N GLY A 239 -17.33 18.45 -2.52
CA GLY A 239 -17.29 18.75 -3.96
C GLY A 239 -16.07 19.55 -4.40
N GLN A 240 -15.18 19.95 -3.48
CA GLN A 240 -13.95 20.65 -3.82
C GLN A 240 -13.01 19.75 -4.62
N ARG A 241 -12.44 20.27 -5.70
CA ARG A 241 -11.43 19.55 -6.51
C ARG A 241 -10.04 19.72 -5.92
N ILE A 242 -9.27 18.64 -5.90
CA ILE A 242 -7.83 18.66 -5.59
C ILE A 242 -7.04 18.22 -6.82
N SER A 243 -5.86 18.80 -7.03
CA SER A 243 -4.91 18.38 -8.07
C SER A 243 -3.52 18.93 -7.74
N PHE A 244 -2.56 18.07 -7.48
CA PHE A 244 -1.16 18.45 -7.20
C PHE A 244 -0.19 17.35 -7.65
N ASN A 245 1.05 17.74 -7.86
CA ASN A 245 2.14 16.82 -8.20
C ASN A 245 3.11 16.72 -7.03
N LEU A 246 3.55 15.51 -6.71
CA LEU A 246 4.66 15.28 -5.77
C LEU A 246 6.00 15.52 -6.49
N PRO A 247 7.13 15.69 -5.80
CA PRO A 247 8.43 15.78 -6.45
C PRO A 247 8.75 14.52 -7.30
N PRO A 248 9.44 14.65 -8.45
CA PRO A 248 9.94 13.50 -9.18
C PRO A 248 10.92 12.67 -8.34
N LEU A 249 10.83 11.35 -8.45
CA LEU A 249 11.75 10.40 -7.84
C LEU A 249 12.68 9.84 -8.92
N GLY A 250 13.99 9.89 -8.69
CA GLY A 250 15.02 9.27 -9.52
C GLY A 250 15.56 7.96 -8.93
N THR A 251 16.58 7.39 -9.57
CA THR A 251 17.23 6.12 -9.19
C THR A 251 17.88 6.09 -7.80
N HIS A 252 17.93 7.22 -7.08
CA HIS A 252 18.57 7.32 -5.76
C HIS A 252 17.70 7.96 -4.66
N GLY A 253 16.37 7.80 -4.75
CA GLY A 253 15.44 8.41 -3.79
C GLY A 253 15.42 9.94 -3.92
N ALA A 254 14.45 10.59 -3.27
CA ALA A 254 14.46 12.04 -3.17
C ALA A 254 15.66 12.45 -2.29
N VAL A 255 16.77 12.83 -2.91
CA VAL A 255 17.86 13.51 -2.21
C VAL A 255 17.34 14.91 -1.89
N LEU A 256 16.83 15.09 -0.67
CA LEU A 256 16.61 16.43 -0.14
C LEU A 256 17.99 17.04 0.11
N THR A 257 18.49 17.82 -0.83
CA THR A 257 19.64 18.69 -0.58
C THR A 257 19.18 19.79 0.35
N HIS A 258 19.59 19.75 1.62
CA HIS A 258 19.58 20.95 2.44
C HIS A 258 20.56 21.93 1.81
N ASN A 259 20.07 23.13 1.46
CA ASN A 259 20.94 24.28 1.28
C ASN A 259 21.48 24.64 2.67
N ASP A 260 22.61 24.04 3.04
CA ASP A 260 23.36 24.44 4.22
C ASP A 260 23.96 25.83 3.97
N GLY A 261 23.31 26.84 4.54
CA GLY A 261 23.89 28.11 4.98
C GLY A 261 25.00 28.72 4.12
N GLY A 262 24.66 29.19 2.92
CA GLY A 262 25.40 30.29 2.30
C GLY A 262 24.90 31.61 2.89
N GLU A 263 25.69 32.25 3.75
CA GLU A 263 25.53 33.66 4.09
C GLU A 263 25.70 34.48 2.81
N ASP A 264 24.62 34.76 2.08
CA ASP A 264 24.62 35.78 1.05
C ASP A 264 23.40 36.68 1.18
N SER A 265 23.74 37.96 1.32
CA SER A 265 22.93 39.14 1.52
C SER A 265 21.84 39.37 0.48
N ASN A 266 20.70 39.88 0.96
CA ASN A 266 19.77 40.75 0.20
C ASN A 266 19.31 40.25 -1.18
N GLY A 267 18.55 39.16 -1.21
CA GLY A 267 17.73 38.77 -2.34
C GLY A 267 16.34 38.32 -1.89
N SER A 268 15.30 39.05 -2.27
CA SER A 268 13.88 38.78 -1.99
C SER A 268 13.35 37.53 -2.73
N GLY A 269 13.90 36.36 -2.41
CA GLY A 269 13.60 35.07 -3.02
C GLY A 269 13.43 33.98 -1.98
N MET A 270 12.66 34.26 -0.93
CA MET A 270 12.19 33.21 -0.02
C MET A 270 11.11 32.43 -0.78
N GLU A 271 11.50 31.30 -1.41
CA GLU A 271 10.56 30.27 -1.85
C GLU A 271 9.79 29.80 -0.61
N LYS A 272 8.66 30.48 -0.40
CA LYS A 272 7.78 30.33 0.73
C LYS A 272 6.99 29.05 0.48
N TRP A 273 7.41 27.99 1.15
CA TRP A 273 6.73 26.70 1.15
C TRP A 273 5.22 26.87 1.38
N ASP A 274 4.44 26.26 0.49
CA ASP A 274 2.99 26.37 0.41
C ASP A 274 2.32 25.52 1.51
N ALA A 275 1.40 26.12 2.26
CA ALA A 275 0.65 25.53 3.36
C ALA A 275 -0.27 24.35 2.96
N THR A 276 -0.28 23.96 1.68
CA THR A 276 -1.00 22.80 1.14
C THR A 276 -0.25 21.46 1.28
N ILE A 277 1.00 21.46 1.79
CA ILE A 277 1.90 20.28 1.83
C ILE A 277 2.01 19.62 3.24
N GLY A 278 1.16 20.03 4.19
CA GLY A 278 1.00 19.36 5.48
C GLY A 278 2.05 19.67 6.55
N THR A 279 1.99 18.92 7.65
CA THR A 279 2.71 19.23 8.90
C THR A 279 3.99 18.39 9.02
N TYR A 280 5.09 19.07 9.35
CA TYR A 280 6.35 18.47 9.76
C TYR A 280 6.22 17.91 11.18
N THR A 281 6.57 16.64 11.38
CA THR A 281 6.83 16.08 12.72
C THR A 281 8.30 15.65 12.80
N ASP A 282 8.80 15.41 14.01
CA ASP A 282 10.19 14.97 14.24
C ASP A 282 10.54 13.64 13.51
N ASP A 283 9.52 12.95 12.97
CA ASP A 283 9.60 11.61 12.38
C ASP A 283 9.41 11.61 10.84
N GLY A 284 9.04 12.73 10.22
CA GLY A 284 8.81 12.82 8.76
C GLY A 284 7.76 13.84 8.30
N TYR A 285 7.43 13.83 7.01
CA TYR A 285 6.36 14.65 6.42
C TYR A 285 5.03 13.93 6.47
N ALA A 286 3.99 14.57 7.01
CA ALA A 286 2.60 14.17 6.82
C ALA A 286 1.89 15.22 5.96
N VAL A 287 1.65 14.92 4.68
CA VAL A 287 0.87 15.82 3.82
C VAL A 287 -0.61 15.71 4.20
N ARG A 288 -1.08 16.63 5.04
CA ARG A 288 -2.50 16.94 5.17
C ARG A 288 -2.81 18.05 4.17
N ALA A 289 -3.71 17.81 3.22
CA ALA A 289 -4.27 18.90 2.43
C ALA A 289 -4.96 19.88 3.40
N ILE A 290 -4.39 21.07 3.60
CA ILE A 290 -5.01 22.14 4.39
C ILE A 290 -5.66 23.12 3.41
N LEU A 291 -6.92 23.45 3.72
CA LEU A 291 -7.80 24.33 2.95
C LEU A 291 -7.15 25.71 2.74
N ALA A 292 -7.06 26.16 1.48
CA ALA A 292 -6.57 27.50 1.13
C ALA A 292 -7.36 28.65 1.78
N ASP A 293 -8.61 28.40 2.20
CA ASP A 293 -9.49 29.43 2.77
C ASP A 293 -9.33 29.65 4.29
N GLN A 294 -8.53 28.84 4.99
CA GLN A 294 -8.24 29.08 6.42
C GLN A 294 -7.07 30.06 6.67
N CYS A 295 -6.33 30.47 5.64
CA CYS A 295 -5.26 31.47 5.77
C CYS A 295 -5.74 32.93 5.70
N LYS A 296 -7.04 33.21 5.53
CA LYS A 296 -7.54 34.58 5.31
C LYS A 296 -8.29 35.24 6.45
N HIS A 297 -8.42 34.62 7.63
CA HIS A 297 -9.01 35.29 8.79
C HIS A 297 -8.02 35.38 9.95
N GLY A 298 -7.07 36.31 9.80
CA GLY A 298 -6.55 37.04 10.94
C GLY A 298 -7.73 37.74 11.63
N ARG A 299 -8.29 37.09 12.65
CA ARG A 299 -9.16 37.78 13.60
C ARG A 299 -8.26 38.56 14.54
N ASN A 300 -8.17 39.86 14.23
CA ASN A 300 -7.83 40.89 15.19
C ASN A 300 -8.90 40.94 16.29
N ASN A 301 -8.42 40.84 17.54
CA ASN A 301 -8.88 41.47 18.78
C ASN A 301 -10.24 41.10 19.41
N PRO A 302 -10.40 41.31 20.73
CA PRO A 302 -9.45 41.82 21.74
C PRO A 302 -8.93 40.76 22.73
#